data_AF-A0A5J9U4Z8-F1
#
_entry.id   AF-A0A5J9U4Z8-F1
#
_cell.length_a   1.000
_cell.length_b   1.000
_cell.length_c   1.000
_cell.angle_alpha   90.00
_cell.angle_beta   90.00
_cell.angle_gamma   90.00
#
_symmetry.space_group_name_H-M   'P 1'
#
loop_
_entity.id
_entity.type
_entity.pdbx_description
1 polymer ?
#
loop_
_entity_poly.entity_id
_entity_poly.type
_entity_poly.pdbx_seq_one_letter_code
_entity_poly.pdbx_strand_id
1 'polypeptide(L)'
;MSCADDTNASQWMPNCFAELVAAEERGLIFRGWAPQMPILNHSAVGGFMTHCGWNSVLEAVSADMMMVTWPRYADQFYNEKLIVEVLKIGVSLGSAEYASKLEVRDHVISGETIAEAIGQVMGDDDVAKARREKAKELGVKAKRVTDKGGSSYDDVGRLIQELMAWRSSVVHA
;
A
#
# COMPACT_ATOMS: atom_id res chain seq x y z
N MET A 1 22.71 5.23 -30.01
CA MET A 1 22.83 5.75 -28.65
C MET A 1 23.26 4.57 -27.78
N SER A 2 24.48 4.57 -27.25
CA SER A 2 24.94 3.49 -26.36
C SER A 2 24.44 3.78 -24.96
N CYS A 3 23.67 2.86 -24.37
CA CYS A 3 23.19 2.99 -23.00
C CYS A 3 24.35 2.74 -22.04
N ALA A 4 24.37 3.45 -20.91
CA ALA A 4 25.45 3.31 -19.95
C ALA A 4 25.27 1.95 -19.26
N ASP A 5 26.32 1.11 -19.29
CA ASP A 5 26.28 -0.19 -18.64
C ASP A 5 26.48 -0.02 -17.13
N ASP A 6 25.37 0.24 -16.44
CA ASP A 6 25.32 0.31 -14.99
C ASP A 6 25.15 -1.13 -14.47
N THR A 7 26.28 -1.83 -14.31
CA THR A 7 26.39 -3.30 -14.11
C THR A 7 25.61 -3.89 -12.91
N ASN A 8 24.95 -3.06 -12.10
CA ASN A 8 24.08 -3.47 -11.00
C ASN A 8 22.57 -3.36 -11.36
N ALA A 9 22.21 -2.48 -12.29
CA ALA A 9 20.83 -2.31 -12.78
C ALA A 9 20.48 -3.28 -13.91
N SER A 10 21.47 -3.65 -14.72
CA SER A 10 21.31 -4.45 -15.93
C SER A 10 20.92 -5.91 -15.69
N GLN A 11 20.94 -6.40 -14.44
CA GLN A 11 20.66 -7.82 -14.17
C GLN A 11 19.16 -8.17 -14.15
N TRP A 12 18.26 -7.20 -13.97
CA TRP A 12 16.81 -7.44 -13.88
C TRP A 12 15.94 -6.35 -14.56
N MET A 13 16.53 -5.22 -14.93
CA MET A 13 15.84 -4.13 -15.62
C MET A 13 16.10 -4.20 -17.13
N PRO A 14 15.10 -3.96 -18.00
CA PRO A 14 15.34 -3.91 -19.44
C PRO A 14 16.42 -2.87 -19.80
N ASN A 15 17.20 -3.17 -20.82
CA ASN A 15 18.25 -2.28 -21.31
C ASN A 15 17.69 -0.88 -21.58
N CYS A 16 18.42 0.14 -21.12
CA CYS A 16 18.11 1.55 -21.33
C CYS A 16 16.81 2.05 -20.64
N PHE A 17 16.17 1.25 -19.79
CA PHE A 17 14.88 1.64 -19.18
C PHE A 17 15.01 2.83 -18.23
N ALA A 18 16.10 2.93 -17.47
CA ALA A 18 16.32 4.07 -16.58
C ALA A 18 16.50 5.37 -17.37
N GLU A 19 17.24 5.32 -18.48
CA GLU A 19 17.42 6.44 -19.40
C GLU A 19 16.10 6.82 -20.09
N LEU A 20 15.30 5.82 -20.50
CA LEU A 20 13.97 6.05 -21.05
C LEU A 20 13.07 6.77 -20.04
N VAL A 21 13.02 6.29 -18.80
CA VAL A 21 12.21 6.89 -17.74
C VAL A 21 12.64 8.33 -17.43
N ALA A 22 13.95 8.60 -17.42
CA ALA A 22 14.49 9.93 -17.20
C ALA A 22 14.20 10.88 -18.37
N ALA A 23 14.28 10.40 -19.61
CA ALA A 23 14.04 11.20 -20.82
C ALA A 23 12.57 11.55 -21.02
N GLU A 24 11.66 10.66 -20.63
CA GLU A 24 10.21 10.87 -20.77
C GLU A 24 9.64 11.83 -19.70
N GLU A 25 10.40 12.17 -18.66
CA GLU A 25 9.96 13.02 -17.53
C GLU A 25 8.64 12.57 -16.87
N ARG A 26 8.31 11.28 -16.98
CA ARG A 26 7.05 10.68 -16.53
C ARG A 26 7.21 9.59 -15.47
N GLY A 27 8.43 9.33 -15.05
CA GLY A 27 8.73 8.40 -13.97
C GLY A 27 10.02 8.75 -13.26
N LEU A 28 10.18 8.18 -12.06
CA LEU A 28 11.37 8.35 -11.25
C LEU A 28 11.71 7.01 -10.61
N ILE A 29 12.95 6.56 -10.79
CA ILE A 29 13.45 5.31 -10.21
C ILE A 29 14.28 5.64 -8.98
N PHE A 30 13.85 5.14 -7.83
CA PHE A 30 14.62 5.18 -6.59
C PHE A 30 15.27 3.83 -6.32
N ARG A 31 16.52 3.83 -5.87
CA ARG A 31 17.24 2.62 -5.43
C ARG A 31 17.41 2.65 -3.92
N GLY A 32 17.03 1.56 -3.26
CA GLY A 32 17.07 1.44 -1.80
C GLY A 32 15.73 1.80 -1.15
N TRP A 33 15.78 2.56 -0.05
CA TRP A 33 14.60 2.94 0.71
C TRP A 33 14.11 4.34 0.32
N ALA A 34 12.80 4.49 0.17
CA ALA A 34 12.14 5.77 -0.08
C ALA A 34 11.26 6.15 1.12
N PRO A 35 11.08 7.46 1.40
CA PRO A 35 10.21 7.92 2.47
C PRO A 35 8.74 7.72 2.11
N GLN A 36 8.24 6.49 2.31
CA GLN A 36 6.91 6.05 1.88
C GLN A 36 5.79 6.96 2.41
N MET A 37 5.75 7.24 3.71
CA MET A 37 4.68 8.06 4.29
C MET A 37 4.63 9.50 3.75
N PRO A 38 5.76 10.23 3.64
CA PRO A 38 5.79 11.52 2.95
C PRO A 38 5.33 11.45 1.49
N ILE A 39 5.70 10.40 0.75
CA ILE A 39 5.26 10.19 -0.63
C ILE A 39 3.75 9.99 -0.69
N LEU A 40 3.19 9.07 0.11
CA LEU A 40 1.76 8.76 0.11
C LEU A 40 0.90 9.97 0.49
N ASN A 41 1.37 10.85 1.37
CA ASN A 41 0.63 12.07 1.74
C ASN A 41 0.80 13.23 0.74
N HIS A 42 1.59 13.07 -0.31
CA HIS A 42 1.81 14.13 -1.29
C HIS A 42 0.63 14.20 -2.28
N SER A 43 0.13 15.42 -2.54
CA SER A 43 -1.08 15.63 -3.36
C SER A 43 -0.95 15.18 -4.82
N ALA A 44 0.27 15.01 -5.31
CA ALA A 44 0.55 14.50 -6.67
C ALA A 44 0.43 12.96 -6.77
N VAL A 45 0.34 12.24 -5.65
CA VAL A 45 0.25 10.77 -5.66
C VAL A 45 -1.22 10.36 -5.77
N GLY A 46 -1.55 9.64 -6.83
CA GLY A 46 -2.92 9.22 -7.15
C GLY A 46 -3.28 7.79 -6.75
N GLY A 47 -2.28 6.95 -6.44
CA GLY A 47 -2.47 5.55 -6.09
C GLY A 47 -1.17 4.88 -5.63
N PHE A 48 -1.30 3.71 -5.00
CA PHE A 48 -0.19 2.97 -4.41
C PHE A 48 -0.24 1.49 -4.78
N MET A 49 0.77 1.00 -5.49
CA MET A 49 0.95 -0.43 -5.69
C MET A 49 1.64 -1.05 -4.48
N THR A 50 1.02 -2.06 -3.88
CA THR A 50 1.46 -2.62 -2.60
C THR A 50 1.34 -4.12 -2.55
N HIS A 51 2.23 -4.75 -1.79
CA HIS A 51 2.21 -6.16 -1.46
C HIS A 51 1.19 -6.51 -0.36
N CYS A 52 0.35 -5.56 0.07
CA CYS A 52 -0.73 -5.74 1.05
C CYS A 52 -0.26 -6.11 2.47
N GLY A 53 0.99 -5.80 2.83
CA GLY A 53 1.42 -5.88 4.22
C GLY A 53 0.64 -4.90 5.10
N TRP A 54 0.16 -5.33 6.27
CA TRP A 54 -0.82 -4.57 7.06
C TRP A 54 -0.41 -3.12 7.37
N ASN A 55 0.87 -2.89 7.69
CA ASN A 55 1.38 -1.53 7.89
C ASN A 55 1.20 -0.65 6.64
N SER A 56 1.59 -1.14 5.47
CA SER A 56 1.43 -0.41 4.21
C SER A 56 -0.04 -0.18 3.86
N VAL A 57 -0.94 -1.09 4.25
CA VAL A 57 -2.39 -0.90 4.09
C VAL A 57 -2.89 0.21 4.99
N LEU A 58 -2.51 0.22 6.27
CA LEU A 58 -2.90 1.28 7.22
C LEU A 58 -2.38 2.65 6.78
N GLU A 59 -1.14 2.72 6.30
CA GLU A 59 -0.53 3.94 5.76
C GLU A 59 -1.30 4.45 4.53
N ALA A 60 -1.63 3.56 3.58
CA ALA A 60 -2.40 3.89 2.39
C ALA A 60 -3.81 4.40 2.73
N VAL A 61 -4.52 3.72 3.63
CA VAL A 61 -5.85 4.13 4.09
C VAL A 61 -5.78 5.48 4.78
N SER A 62 -4.81 5.70 5.66
CA SER A 62 -4.62 6.97 6.37
C SER A 62 -4.27 8.12 5.41
N ALA A 63 -3.63 7.82 4.29
CA ALA A 63 -3.30 8.78 3.24
C ALA A 63 -4.40 8.93 2.17
N ASP A 64 -5.60 8.35 2.38
CA ASP A 64 -6.73 8.43 1.44
C ASP A 64 -6.42 7.80 0.06
N MET A 65 -5.52 6.80 0.01
CA MET A 65 -4.99 6.22 -1.24
C MET A 65 -5.81 5.03 -1.75
N MET A 66 -5.98 4.97 -3.08
CA MET A 66 -6.37 3.74 -3.77
C MET A 66 -5.17 2.83 -3.97
N MET A 67 -5.41 1.51 -4.01
CA MET A 67 -4.34 0.52 -4.06
C MET A 67 -4.41 -0.40 -5.29
N VAL A 68 -3.25 -0.69 -5.88
CA VAL A 68 -3.06 -1.88 -6.74
C VAL A 68 -2.47 -2.97 -5.87
N THR A 69 -3.17 -4.09 -5.71
CA THR A 69 -2.79 -5.15 -4.77
C THR A 69 -1.98 -6.24 -5.45
N TRP A 70 -0.83 -6.56 -4.85
CA TRP A 70 0.10 -7.60 -5.30
C TRP A 70 0.61 -8.45 -4.11
N PRO A 71 -0.27 -9.17 -3.41
CA PRO A 71 0.10 -9.94 -2.23
C PRO A 71 1.19 -10.96 -2.53
N ARG A 72 2.05 -11.26 -1.55
CA ARG A 72 3.17 -12.21 -1.65
C ARG A 72 3.09 -13.41 -0.69
N TYR A 73 2.96 -13.16 0.62
CA TYR A 73 2.98 -14.18 1.67
C TYR A 73 2.25 -13.71 2.94
N ALA A 74 2.27 -14.53 4.00
CA ALA A 74 1.58 -14.26 5.27
C ALA A 74 0.09 -13.94 5.07
N ASP A 75 -0.40 -12.93 5.76
CA ASP A 75 -1.79 -12.44 5.76
C ASP A 75 -2.13 -11.56 4.55
N GLN A 76 -1.18 -11.31 3.64
CA GLN A 76 -1.34 -10.33 2.55
C GLN A 76 -2.48 -10.65 1.60
N PHE A 77 -2.79 -11.93 1.37
CA PHE A 77 -3.92 -12.34 0.52
C PHE A 77 -5.27 -12.05 1.20
N TYR A 78 -5.36 -12.17 2.51
CA TYR A 78 -6.56 -11.76 3.26
C TYR A 78 -6.71 -10.24 3.25
N ASN A 79 -5.59 -9.52 3.40
CA ASN A 79 -5.59 -8.06 3.30
C ASN A 79 -6.01 -7.58 1.90
N GLU A 80 -5.57 -8.26 0.83
CA GLU A 80 -6.07 -8.00 -0.52
C GLU A 80 -7.60 -8.14 -0.61
N LYS A 81 -8.16 -9.23 -0.06
CA LYS A 81 -9.61 -9.44 -0.05
C LYS A 81 -10.34 -8.33 0.71
N LEU A 82 -9.81 -7.90 1.86
CA LEU A 82 -10.34 -6.74 2.58
C LEU A 82 -10.32 -5.48 1.70
N ILE A 83 -9.20 -5.17 1.05
CA ILE A 83 -9.03 -3.96 0.22
C ILE A 83 -9.99 -3.97 -0.98
N VAL A 84 -10.02 -5.07 -1.73
CA VAL A 84 -10.70 -5.17 -3.03
C VAL A 84 -12.17 -5.51 -2.86
N GLU A 85 -12.50 -6.44 -1.97
CA GLU A 85 -13.86 -6.99 -1.88
C GLU A 85 -14.72 -6.32 -0.81
N VAL A 86 -14.14 -5.86 0.30
CA VAL A 86 -14.89 -5.27 1.41
C VAL A 86 -14.85 -3.75 1.36
N LEU A 87 -13.64 -3.18 1.38
CA LEU A 87 -13.44 -1.73 1.42
C LEU A 87 -13.68 -1.07 0.05
N LYS A 88 -13.52 -1.83 -1.05
CA LYS A 88 -13.67 -1.37 -2.44
C LYS A 88 -12.77 -0.18 -2.77
N ILE A 89 -11.52 -0.21 -2.33
CA ILE A 89 -10.52 0.85 -2.56
C ILE A 89 -9.29 0.37 -3.34
N GLY A 90 -9.37 -0.78 -4.00
CA GLY A 90 -8.25 -1.27 -4.79
C GLY A 90 -8.62 -2.20 -5.95
N VAL A 91 -7.59 -2.53 -6.73
CA VAL A 91 -7.64 -3.40 -7.91
C VAL A 91 -6.56 -4.47 -7.76
N SER A 92 -6.93 -5.73 -7.94
CA SER A 92 -6.00 -6.86 -7.83
C SER A 92 -5.28 -7.15 -9.14
N LEU A 93 -4.00 -7.48 -9.03
CA LEU A 93 -3.22 -8.03 -10.15
C LEU A 93 -3.47 -9.53 -10.38
N GLY A 94 -4.31 -10.18 -9.58
CA GLY A 94 -4.61 -11.60 -9.72
C GLY A 94 -3.49 -12.53 -9.23
N SER A 95 -2.57 -12.02 -8.41
CA SER A 95 -1.52 -12.82 -7.80
C SER A 95 -2.13 -13.88 -6.86
N ALA A 96 -2.01 -15.16 -7.22
CA ALA A 96 -2.56 -16.28 -6.45
C ALA A 96 -1.50 -17.16 -5.78
N GLU A 97 -0.22 -17.01 -6.15
CA GLU A 97 0.85 -17.89 -5.69
C GLU A 97 1.44 -17.38 -4.37
N TYR A 98 1.27 -18.16 -3.30
CA TYR A 98 1.92 -17.91 -2.02
C TYR A 98 3.40 -18.30 -2.11
N ALA A 99 4.29 -17.34 -1.90
CA ALA A 99 5.74 -17.58 -1.90
C ALA A 99 6.40 -16.74 -0.81
N SER A 100 7.10 -17.41 0.13
CA SER A 100 7.83 -16.74 1.20
C SER A 100 8.89 -15.78 0.67
N LYS A 101 9.52 -14.99 1.55
CA LYS A 101 10.56 -14.03 1.15
C LYS A 101 11.73 -14.68 0.38
N LEU A 102 11.99 -15.97 0.63
CA LEU A 102 13.10 -16.73 0.05
C LEU A 102 12.70 -17.50 -1.22
N GLU A 103 11.41 -17.63 -1.51
CA GLU A 103 10.91 -18.40 -2.63
C GLU A 103 10.71 -17.49 -3.86
N VAL A 104 11.09 -18.03 -5.01
CA VAL A 104 10.80 -17.46 -6.32
C VAL A 104 9.43 -17.97 -6.74
N ARG A 105 8.65 -17.08 -7.37
CA ARG A 105 7.36 -17.44 -7.94
C ARG A 105 7.54 -18.06 -9.30
N ASP A 106 6.78 -19.10 -9.58
CA ASP A 106 6.75 -19.71 -10.91
C ASP A 106 5.91 -18.85 -11.88
N HIS A 107 4.87 -18.17 -11.37
CA HIS A 107 4.01 -17.33 -12.19
C HIS A 107 4.45 -15.86 -12.25
N VAL A 108 4.62 -15.36 -13.48
CA VAL A 108 4.94 -13.96 -13.76
C VAL A 108 3.69 -13.21 -14.21
N ILE A 109 3.35 -12.12 -13.51
CA ILE A 109 2.29 -11.18 -13.93
C ILE A 109 2.81 -10.33 -15.09
N SER A 110 2.04 -10.22 -16.16
CA SER A 110 2.47 -9.51 -17.38
C SER A 110 2.46 -7.99 -17.20
N GLY A 111 3.24 -7.30 -18.03
CA GLY A 111 3.28 -5.84 -18.07
C GLY A 111 1.92 -5.23 -18.45
N GLU A 112 1.16 -5.91 -19.30
CA GLU A 112 -0.19 -5.52 -19.71
C GLU A 112 -1.16 -5.55 -18.53
N THR A 113 -1.18 -6.63 -17.74
CA THR A 113 -2.01 -6.72 -16.53
C THR A 113 -1.66 -5.62 -15.52
N ILE A 114 -0.36 -5.33 -15.38
CA ILE A 114 0.12 -4.23 -14.51
C ILE A 114 -0.39 -2.88 -15.03
N ALA A 115 -0.24 -2.60 -16.32
CA ALA A 115 -0.68 -1.35 -16.95
C ALA A 115 -2.20 -1.17 -16.85
N GLU A 116 -2.99 -2.23 -17.07
CA GLU A 116 -4.45 -2.22 -16.94
C GLU A 116 -4.90 -1.90 -15.51
N ALA A 117 -4.29 -2.54 -14.51
CA ALA A 117 -4.62 -2.28 -13.11
C ALA A 117 -4.25 -0.85 -12.66
N ILE A 118 -3.10 -0.34 -13.11
CA ILE A 118 -2.71 1.06 -12.91
C ILE A 118 -3.73 1.98 -13.58
N GLY A 119 -4.15 1.67 -14.82
CA GLY A 119 -5.16 2.42 -15.55
C GLY A 119 -6.50 2.50 -14.81
N GLN A 120 -6.96 1.41 -14.22
CA GLN A 120 -8.19 1.38 -13.42
C GLN A 120 -8.13 2.22 -12.13
N VAL A 121 -6.94 2.40 -11.55
CA VAL A 121 -6.73 3.23 -10.36
C VAL A 121 -6.53 4.70 -10.74
N MET A 122 -5.81 4.97 -11.81
CA MET A 122 -5.45 6.32 -12.24
C MET A 122 -6.48 6.97 -13.16
N GLY A 123 -7.43 6.20 -13.68
CA GLY A 123 -8.49 6.68 -14.57
C GLY A 123 -9.53 7.58 -13.89
N ASP A 124 -10.42 8.13 -14.73
CA ASP A 124 -11.47 9.07 -14.34
C ASP A 124 -12.88 8.57 -14.67
N ASP A 125 -13.03 7.27 -14.89
CA ASP A 125 -14.34 6.65 -15.01
C ASP A 125 -15.10 6.68 -13.66
N ASP A 126 -16.40 6.40 -13.71
CA ASP A 126 -17.26 6.46 -12.52
C ASP A 126 -16.85 5.45 -11.44
N VAL A 127 -16.23 4.33 -11.84
CA VAL A 127 -15.75 3.30 -10.91
C VAL A 127 -14.52 3.82 -10.15
N ALA A 128 -13.54 4.40 -10.85
CA ALA A 128 -12.36 5.00 -10.26
C ALA A 128 -12.72 6.17 -9.33
N LYS A 129 -13.67 7.02 -9.74
CA LYS A 129 -14.19 8.11 -8.89
C LYS A 129 -14.84 7.58 -7.61
N ALA A 130 -15.71 6.58 -7.71
CA ALA A 130 -16.35 5.96 -6.55
C ALA A 130 -15.33 5.34 -5.59
N ARG A 131 -14.31 4.64 -6.10
CA ARG A 131 -13.20 4.10 -5.28
C ARG A 131 -12.42 5.21 -4.58
N ARG A 132 -12.13 6.31 -5.28
CA ARG A 132 -11.40 7.47 -4.74
C ARG A 132 -12.18 8.18 -3.64
N GLU A 133 -13.49 8.35 -3.82
CA GLU A 133 -14.38 8.88 -2.77
C GLU A 133 -14.41 7.95 -1.56
N LYS A 134 -14.46 6.64 -1.78
CA LYS A 134 -14.42 5.66 -0.70
C LYS A 134 -13.10 5.68 0.08
N ALA A 135 -11.97 5.81 -0.62
CA ALA A 135 -10.65 5.94 0.00
C ALA A 135 -10.57 7.19 0.89
N LYS A 136 -11.06 8.34 0.39
CA LYS A 136 -11.17 9.59 1.18
C LYS A 136 -12.06 9.45 2.42
N GLU A 137 -13.21 8.80 2.27
CA GLU A 137 -14.11 8.55 3.40
C GLU A 137 -13.40 7.74 4.50
N LEU A 138 -12.66 6.70 4.10
CA LEU A 138 -11.96 5.82 5.01
C LEU A 138 -10.75 6.50 5.67
N GLY A 139 -9.96 7.29 4.96
CA GLY A 139 -8.82 7.97 5.58
C GLY A 139 -9.23 9.12 6.51
N VAL A 140 -10.33 9.82 6.21
CA VAL A 140 -10.96 10.74 7.19
C VAL A 140 -11.37 9.99 8.46
N LYS A 141 -12.01 8.81 8.31
CA LYS A 141 -12.38 7.98 9.47
C LYS A 141 -11.15 7.50 10.23
N ALA A 142 -10.10 7.05 9.53
CA ALA A 142 -8.87 6.56 10.13
C ALA A 142 -8.19 7.64 11.00
N LYS A 143 -8.09 8.87 10.49
CA LYS A 143 -7.56 10.02 11.25
C LYS A 143 -8.43 10.32 12.48
N ARG A 144 -9.75 10.37 12.29
CA ARG A 144 -10.70 10.72 13.35
C ARG A 144 -10.71 9.72 14.51
N VAL A 145 -10.60 8.42 14.27
CA VAL A 145 -10.64 7.42 15.36
C VAL A 145 -9.40 7.45 16.25
N THR A 146 -8.29 8.02 15.76
CA THR A 146 -7.04 8.19 16.50
C THR A 146 -6.91 9.54 17.20
N ASP A 147 -7.70 10.54 16.81
CA ASP A 147 -7.74 11.84 17.48
C ASP A 147 -8.34 11.72 18.88
N LYS A 148 -8.08 12.73 19.74
CA LYS A 148 -8.64 12.79 21.10
C LYS A 148 -10.18 12.72 21.05
N GLY A 149 -10.76 11.74 21.74
CA GLY A 149 -12.21 11.45 21.72
C GLY A 149 -12.66 10.57 20.54
N GLY A 150 -11.71 10.06 19.75
CA GLY A 150 -11.94 9.00 18.77
C GLY A 150 -11.98 7.62 19.44
N SER A 151 -12.63 6.65 18.79
CA SER A 151 -12.87 5.34 19.38
C SER A 151 -11.58 4.58 19.73
N SER A 152 -10.59 4.60 18.85
CA SER A 152 -9.31 3.91 19.09
C SER A 152 -8.47 4.61 20.16
N TYR A 153 -8.50 5.94 20.21
CA TYR A 153 -7.90 6.72 21.30
C TYR A 153 -8.52 6.32 22.66
N ASP A 154 -9.85 6.25 22.71
CA ASP A 154 -10.58 5.89 23.93
C ASP A 154 -10.38 4.43 24.33
N ASP A 155 -10.29 3.49 23.37
CA ASP A 155 -10.01 2.07 23.64
C ASP A 155 -8.64 1.88 24.29
N VAL A 156 -7.60 2.57 23.79
CA VAL A 156 -6.27 2.53 24.43
C VAL A 156 -6.34 3.13 25.84
N GLY A 157 -7.10 4.20 26.02
CA GLY A 157 -7.35 4.79 27.34
C GLY A 157 -8.01 3.81 28.32
N ARG A 158 -9.04 3.08 27.88
CA ARG A 158 -9.71 2.03 28.66
C ARG A 158 -8.75 0.90 29.04
N LEU A 159 -7.97 0.41 28.08
CA LEU A 159 -6.97 -0.63 28.33
C LEU A 159 -5.96 -0.19 29.42
N ILE A 160 -5.47 1.05 29.36
CA ILE A 160 -4.55 1.58 30.38
C ILE A 160 -5.22 1.61 31.75
N GLN A 161 -6.48 2.06 31.84
CA GLN A 161 -7.23 2.09 33.10
C GLN A 161 -7.40 0.70 33.70
N GLU A 162 -7.74 -0.30 32.88
CA GLU A 162 -7.88 -1.69 33.33
C GLU A 162 -6.56 -2.25 33.86
N LEU A 163 -5.44 -2.01 33.15
CA LEU A 163 -4.11 -2.44 33.59
C LEU A 163 -3.69 -1.78 34.91
N MET A 164 -4.03 -0.50 35.10
CA MET A 164 -3.77 0.22 36.36
C MET A 164 -4.60 -0.34 37.53
N ALA A 165 -5.90 -0.61 37.30
CA ALA A 165 -6.77 -1.20 38.31
C ALA A 165 -6.30 -2.60 38.71
N TRP A 166 -5.90 -3.42 37.72
CA TRP A 166 -5.33 -4.74 37.95
C TRP A 166 -4.05 -4.67 38.80
N ARG A 167 -3.09 -3.82 38.44
CA ARG A 167 -1.86 -3.64 39.22
C ARG A 167 -2.15 -3.28 40.68
N SER A 168 -3.08 -2.35 40.92
CA SER A 168 -3.46 -1.96 42.28
C SER A 168 -4.06 -3.13 43.06
N SER A 169 -4.89 -3.96 42.44
CA SER A 169 -5.47 -5.15 43.08
C SER A 169 -4.42 -6.21 43.47
N VAL A 170 -3.35 -6.37 42.68
CA VAL A 170 -2.26 -7.32 42.97
C VAL A 170 -1.31 -6.80 44.05
N VAL A 171 -1.07 -5.49 44.13
CA VAL A 171 -0.18 -4.89 45.14
C VAL A 171 -0.82 -4.86 46.54
N HIS A 172 -2.15 -4.86 46.62
CA HIS A 172 -2.90 -4.82 47.88
C HIS A 172 -3.49 -6.18 48.29
N ALA A 173 -3.15 -7.26 47.57
CA ALA A 173 -3.47 -8.65 47.92
C ALA A 173 -2.26 -9.33 48.58
#